data_AF-A0A958HZD3-F1
#
_entry.id   AF-A0A958HZD3-F1
#
_cell.length_a   1.000
_cell.length_b   1.000
_cell.length_c   1.000
_cell.angle_alpha   90.00
_cell.angle_beta   90.00
_cell.angle_gamma   90.00
#
_symmetry.space_group_name_H-M   'P 1'
#
loop_
_entity.id
_entity.type
_entity.pdbx_description
1 polymer ?
#
loop_
_entity_poly.entity_id
_entity_poly.type
_entity_poly.pdbx_seq_one_letter_code
_entity_poly.pdbx_strand_id
1 'polypeptide(L)' 'MQSLGKALLVAGAVLMVIGVLLMWGNRIPLIGKLPGDIIFQRKNFTFYFPLTSLIILNLLILIVVWIIRKFTAN' A
#
# COMPACT_ATOMS: atom_id res chain seq x y z
N MET A 1 -4.92 19.58 22.79
CA MET A 1 -4.24 18.29 23.07
C MET A 1 -4.87 17.11 22.35
N GLN A 2 -6.21 17.03 22.23
CA GLN A 2 -6.87 15.94 21.48
C GLN A 2 -6.51 15.86 19.99
N SER A 3 -6.35 17.00 19.30
CA SER A 3 -5.90 17.07 17.90
C SER A 3 -4.50 16.49 17.70
N LEU A 4 -3.59 16.75 18.63
CA LEU A 4 -2.22 16.23 18.60
C LEU A 4 -2.20 14.71 18.82
N GLY A 5 -3.05 14.20 19.71
CA GLY A 5 -3.25 12.75 19.90
C GLY A 5 -3.81 12.05 18.66
N LYS A 6 -4.80 12.66 17.98
CA LYS A 6 -5.33 12.16 16.69
C LYS A 6 -4.23 12.12 15.61
N ALA A 7 -3.40 13.17 15.52
CA ALA A 7 -2.30 13.23 14.56
C ALA A 7 -1.23 12.14 14.82
N LEU A 8 -0.88 11.90 16.09
CA LEU A 8 0.04 10.84 16.49
C LEU A 8 -0.50 9.44 16.14
N LEU A 9 -1.80 9.19 16.34
CA LEU A 9 -2.42 7.91 15.95
C LEU A 9 -2.38 7.68 14.44
N VAL A 10 -2.66 8.71 13.64
CA VAL A 10 -2.56 8.63 12.17
C VAL A 10 -1.12 8.39 11.74
N ALA A 11 -0.16 9.12 12.29
CA ALA A 11 1.26 8.96 11.98
C ALA A 11 1.75 7.53 12.34
N GLY A 12 1.35 7.01 13.49
CA GLY A 12 1.67 5.64 13.90
C GLY A 12 1.07 4.59 12.95
N ALA A 13 -0.17 4.77 12.51
CA ALA A 13 -0.81 3.87 11.55
C ALA A 13 -0.09 3.88 10.19
N VAL A 14 0.31 5.05 9.69
CA VAL A 14 1.08 5.18 8.44
C VAL A 14 2.45 4.50 8.56
N LEU A 15 3.16 4.73 9.67
CA LEU A 15 4.45 4.08 9.92
C LEU A 15 4.33 2.55 10.05
N MET A 16 3.27 2.05 10.70
CA MET A 16 3.00 0.62 10.79
C MET A 16 2.79 0.00 9.40
N VAL A 17 2.00 0.65 8.54
CA VAL A 17 1.81 0.21 7.16
C VAL A 17 3.14 0.17 6.40
N ILE A 18 3.93 1.24 6.46
CA ILE A 18 5.24 1.30 5.79
C ILE A 18 6.15 0.19 6.32
N GLY A 19 6.17 -0.05 7.63
CA GLY A 19 6.94 -1.12 8.26
C GLY A 19 6.54 -2.52 7.76
N VAL A 20 5.24 -2.79 7.64
CA VAL A 20 4.72 -4.05 7.08
C VAL A 20 5.11 -4.19 5.60
N LEU A 21 4.97 -3.12 4.82
CA LEU A 21 5.36 -3.12 3.40
C LEU A 21 6.87 -3.36 3.23
N LEU A 22 7.73 -2.78 4.06
CA LEU A 22 9.17 -3.00 4.02
C LEU A 22 9.56 -4.39 4.51
N MET A 23 8.91 -4.90 5.56
CA MET A 23 9.13 -6.25 6.09
C MET A 23 8.78 -7.31 5.04
N TRP A 24 7.70 -7.09 4.27
CA TRP A 24 7.31 -7.98 3.19
C TRP A 24 8.02 -7.66 1.88
N GLY A 25 8.56 -6.45 1.69
CA GLY A 25 9.33 -6.05 0.50
C GLY A 25 10.47 -7.00 0.15
N ASN A 26 11.21 -7.48 1.15
CA ASN A 26 12.28 -8.48 0.95
C ASN A 26 11.78 -9.93 0.89
N ARG A 27 10.55 -10.20 1.35
CA ARG A 27 9.90 -11.54 1.35
C ARG A 27 8.85 -11.69 0.27
N ILE A 28 8.76 -10.74 -0.65
CA ILE A 28 8.05 -10.83 -1.91
C ILE A 28 9.08 -11.35 -2.93
N PRO A 29 9.26 -12.68 -3.10
CA PRO A 29 9.88 -13.26 -4.31
C PRO A 29 8.96 -13.06 -5.55
N LEU A 30 8.14 -12.02 -5.51
CA LEU A 30 6.91 -11.79 -6.27
C LEU A 30 6.89 -10.39 -6.91
N ILE A 31 8.02 -9.66 -6.91
CA ILE A 31 8.26 -8.57 -7.87
C ILE A 31 8.32 -9.27 -9.24
N GLY A 32 7.16 -9.59 -9.79
CA GLY A 32 7.01 -10.47 -10.92
C GLY A 32 5.87 -11.48 -10.89
N LYS A 33 5.28 -11.90 -9.74
CA LYS A 33 4.28 -13.01 -9.72
C LYS A 33 3.19 -12.89 -8.63
N LEU A 34 2.72 -11.69 -8.28
CA LEU A 34 1.48 -11.61 -7.49
C LEU A 34 0.33 -12.22 -8.30
N PRO A 35 -0.53 -13.06 -7.70
CA PRO A 35 -1.73 -13.55 -8.38
C PRO A 35 -2.59 -12.34 -8.75
N GLY A 36 -2.67 -12.03 -10.05
CA GLY A 36 -3.31 -10.83 -10.58
C GLY A 36 -2.37 -9.89 -11.35
N ASP A 37 -1.05 -10.02 -11.21
CA ASP A 37 -0.08 -9.30 -12.05
C ASP A 37 -0.07 -9.91 -13.45
N ILE A 38 -0.24 -9.07 -14.47
CA ILE A 38 -0.25 -9.51 -15.86
C ILE A 38 1.20 -9.53 -16.35
N ILE A 39 1.72 -10.74 -16.54
CA ILE A 39 3.04 -10.95 -17.15
C ILE A 39 2.80 -11.41 -18.58
N PHE A 40 3.20 -10.58 -19.54
CA PHE A 40 3.17 -10.94 -20.95
C PHE A 40 4.60 -11.24 -21.41
N GLN A 41 4.96 -12.51 -21.53
CA GLN A 41 6.26 -12.94 -22.07
C GLN A 41 6.12 -13.37 -23.54
N ARG A 42 6.86 -12.70 -24.42
CA ARG A 42 7.14 -13.08 -25.80
C ARG A 42 8.66 -13.27 -25.99
N LYS A 43 9.04 -13.98 -27.06
CA LYS A 43 10.44 -14.36 -27.38
C LYS A 43 11.51 -13.26 -27.16
N ASN A 44 11.19 -11.99 -27.41
CA ASN A 44 12.11 -10.86 -27.19
C ASN A 44 11.51 -9.73 -26.31
N PHE A 45 10.35 -9.94 -25.67
CA PHE A 45 9.65 -8.88 -24.95
C PHE A 45 8.93 -9.40 -23.72
N THR A 46 9.19 -8.78 -22.56
CA THR A 46 8.51 -9.08 -21.31
C THR A 46 7.81 -7.81 -20.84
N PHE A 47 6.47 -7.83 -20.81
CA PHE A 47 5.66 -6.79 -20.20
C PHE A 47 5.22 -7.25 -18.82
N TYR A 48 5.47 -6.42 -17.80
CA TYR A 48 5.03 -6.66 -16.44
C TYR A 48 4.06 -5.55 -16.04
N PHE A 49 2.84 -5.93 -15.67
CA PHE A 49 1.83 -4.99 -15.21
C PHE A 49 1.35 -5.36 -13.80
N PRO A 50 1.82 -4.62 -12.77
CA PRO A 50 1.55 -4.93 -11.37
C PRO A 50 0.19 -4.43 -10.91
N LEU A 51 -0.90 -4.93 -11.51
CA LEU A 51 -2.28 -4.56 -11.18
C LEU A 51 -2.59 -4.71 -9.69
N THR A 52 -2.18 -5.83 -9.12
CA THR A 52 -2.49 -6.18 -7.74
C THR A 52 -1.86 -5.17 -6.78
N SER A 53 -0.60 -4.83 -7.03
CA SER A 53 0.14 -3.83 -6.24
C SER A 53 -0.50 -2.44 -6.32
N LEU A 54 -0.94 -2.02 -7.51
CA LEU A 54 -1.60 -0.73 -7.70
C LEU A 54 -2.96 -0.67 -6.98
N ILE A 55 -3.74 -1.76 -7.01
CA ILE A 55 -5.02 -1.85 -6.31
C ILE A 55 -4.81 -1.78 -4.80
N ILE A 56 -3.85 -2.56 -4.26
CA ILE A 56 -3.54 -2.57 -2.82
C ILE A 56 -3.07 -1.18 -2.37
N LEU A 57 -2.16 -0.56 -3.11
CA LEU A 57 -1.66 0.77 -2.81
C LEU A 57 -2.80 1.79 -2.78
N ASN A 58 -3.69 1.77 -3.78
CA ASN A 58 -4.81 2.69 -3.85
C ASN A 58 -5.82 2.48 -2.71
N LEU A 59 -6.16 1.22 -2.40
CA LEU A 59 -7.06 0.88 -1.30
C LEU A 59 -6.50 1.34 0.04
N LEU A 60 -5.18 1.20 0.23
CA LEU A 60 -4.51 1.60 1.45
C LEU A 60 -4.51 3.13 1.62
N ILE A 61 -4.21 3.88 0.56
CA ILE A 61 -4.33 5.34 0.55
C ILE A 61 -5.77 5.75 0.88
N LEU A 62 -6.76 5.08 0.30
CA LEU A 62 -8.18 5.36 0.54
C LEU A 62 -8.56 5.16 2.01
N ILE A 63 -8.09 4.09 2.65
CA ILE A 63 -8.31 3.82 4.07
C ILE A 63 -7.67 4.90 4.94
N VAL A 64 -6.42 5.28 4.65
CA VAL A 64 -5.71 6.33 5.40
C VAL A 64 -6.46 7.67 5.29
N VAL A 65 -6.84 8.08 4.08
CA VAL A 65 -7.58 9.32 3.84
C VAL A 65 -8.95 9.27 4.51
N TRP A 66 -9.65 8.13 4.45
CA TRP A 66 -10.95 7.96 5.10
C TRP A 66 -10.85 8.10 6.63
N ILE A 67 -9.83 7.49 7.24
CA ILE A 67 -9.53 7.63 8.67
C ILE A 67 -9.27 9.10 9.00
N ILE A 68 -8.36 9.77 8.28
CA ILE A 68 -8.04 11.18 8.52
C ILE A 68 -9.30 12.05 8.44
N ARG A 69 -10.13 11.86 7.40
CA ARG A 69 -11.38 12.62 7.26
C ARG A 69 -12.32 12.37 8.42
N LYS A 70 -12.49 11.13 8.84
CA LYS A 70 -13.40 10.76 9.95
C LYS A 70 -12.93 11.33 11.30
N PHE A 71 -11.63 11.39 11.54
CA PHE A 71 -11.06 11.92 12.78
C PHE A 71 -10.94 13.46 12.79
N THR A 72 -10.76 14.10 11.64
CA THR A 72 -10.60 15.56 11.52
C THR A 72 -11.92 16.29 11.32
N ALA A 73 -12.93 15.67 10.69
CA ALA A 73 -14.24 16.28 10.44
C ALA A 73 -15.23 16.18 11.62
N ASN A 74 -14.79 15.66 12.78
CA ASN A 74 -15.52 15.57 14.05
C ASN A 74 -14.66 16.15 15.18
#